data_AF-A0A2V1CX27-F1
#
_entry.id   AF-A0A2V1CX27-F1
#
_cell.length_a   1.000
_cell.length_b   1.000
_cell.length_c   1.000
_cell.angle_alpha   90.00
_cell.angle_beta   90.00
_cell.angle_gamma   90.00
#
_symmetry.space_group_name_H-M   'P 1'
#
loop_
_entity.id
_entity.type
_entity.pdbx_description
1 polymer ?
#
loop_
_entity_poly.entity_id
_entity_poly.type
_entity_poly.pdbx_seq_one_letter_code
_entity_poly.pdbx_strand_id
1 'polypeptide(L)'
;DNNTTQNIDCYIVKTSALNKRVVGWSEVFTQNQIWAVIEEKTGEKIQNSHTSDEEAMAMMTKAKAAFEADPTDIMKQLTCSEKQYVVSKYVRWDNTLENAKYLGYLDARELYPDLEPISFAAFVDDLLAGKAKRLYASKYVEMKA
;
A
#
# COMPACT_ATOMS: atom_id res chain seq x y z
N ASP A 1 -18.44 -28.10 15.49
CA ASP A 1 -18.32 -26.78 16.17
C ASP A 1 -17.08 -26.08 15.69
N ASN A 2 -17.23 -25.32 14.60
CA ASN A 2 -16.16 -24.63 13.91
C ASN A 2 -15.99 -23.24 14.52
N ASN A 3 -14.86 -23.01 15.18
CA ASN A 3 -14.48 -21.67 15.61
C ASN A 3 -13.20 -21.26 14.87
N THR A 4 -13.39 -20.63 13.72
CA THR A 4 -12.32 -20.09 12.87
C THR A 4 -11.88 -18.74 13.44
N THR A 5 -10.93 -18.78 14.38
CA THR A 5 -10.22 -17.55 14.79
C THR A 5 -9.29 -17.15 13.65
N GLN A 6 -9.67 -16.11 12.90
CA GLN A 6 -8.76 -15.45 11.96
C GLN A 6 -7.55 -14.93 12.75
N ASN A 7 -6.39 -15.55 12.49
CA ASN A 7 -5.12 -15.08 13.01
C ASN A 7 -4.87 -13.64 12.52
N ILE A 8 -5.02 -12.70 13.44
CA ILE A 8 -4.35 -11.42 13.35
C ILE A 8 -2.90 -11.75 13.70
N ASP A 9 -2.08 -12.03 12.70
CA ASP A 9 -0.63 -12.14 12.86
C ASP A 9 -0.07 -10.74 13.18
N CYS A 10 -0.31 -10.27 14.40
CA CYS A 10 0.54 -9.29 15.04
C CYS A 10 1.69 -10.09 15.66
N TYR A 11 2.86 -10.06 15.02
CA TYR A 11 4.07 -10.50 15.70
C TYR A 11 4.36 -9.53 16.83
N ILE A 12 3.78 -9.76 18.01
CA ILE A 12 4.30 -9.20 19.26
C ILE A 12 5.53 -10.03 19.60
N VAL A 13 6.63 -9.73 18.92
CA VAL A 13 7.95 -10.00 19.48
C VAL A 13 8.03 -9.17 20.77
N LYS A 14 8.77 -9.59 21.79
CA LYS A 14 8.94 -8.77 23.01
C LYS A 14 9.86 -7.59 22.68
N THR A 15 9.31 -6.54 22.07
CA THR A 15 10.08 -5.45 21.45
C THR A 15 9.95 -4.14 22.24
N SER A 16 10.96 -3.29 22.15
CA SER A 16 10.97 -1.90 22.62
C SER A 16 9.95 -0.98 21.91
N ALA A 17 9.14 -1.53 21.01
CA ALA A 17 8.10 -0.87 20.22
C ALA A 17 6.68 -1.03 20.79
N LEU A 18 6.52 -1.58 22.01
CA LEU A 18 5.21 -1.56 22.69
C LEU A 18 4.69 -0.11 22.76
N ASN A 19 3.44 0.10 22.31
CA ASN A 19 2.78 1.41 22.22
C ASN A 19 3.49 2.44 21.33
N LYS A 20 4.33 1.99 20.39
CA LYS A 20 4.99 2.86 19.41
C LYS A 20 4.59 2.46 18.00
N ARG A 21 4.68 3.41 17.08
CA ARG A 21 4.48 3.16 15.65
C ARG A 21 5.82 2.84 15.01
N VAL A 22 5.85 1.83 14.14
CA VAL A 22 7.05 1.39 13.45
C VAL A 22 6.82 1.54 11.95
N VAL A 23 7.77 2.17 11.24
CA VAL A 23 7.76 2.24 9.79
C VAL A 23 8.63 1.11 9.22
N GLY A 24 8.02 0.27 8.38
CA GLY A 24 8.71 -0.77 7.63
C GLY A 24 8.82 -0.36 6.16
N TRP A 25 10.00 -0.50 5.58
CA TRP A 25 10.26 -0.11 4.20
C TRP A 25 11.37 -0.98 3.58
N SER A 26 11.23 -1.36 2.31
CA SER A 26 12.27 -2.01 1.51
C SER A 26 13.02 -0.98 0.68
N GLU A 27 12.29 -0.17 -0.07
CA GLU A 27 12.84 0.83 -0.99
C GLU A 27 11.95 2.08 -0.98
N VAL A 28 12.55 3.23 -1.24
CA VAL A 28 11.83 4.50 -1.40
C VAL A 28 11.88 4.86 -2.88
N PHE A 29 10.80 4.55 -3.59
CA PHE A 29 10.68 4.79 -5.03
C PHE A 29 9.61 5.82 -5.37
N THR A 30 9.90 6.58 -6.41
CA THR A 30 8.91 7.30 -7.21
C THR A 30 8.14 6.34 -8.10
N GLN A 31 6.96 6.76 -8.58
CA GLN A 31 6.16 5.97 -9.52
C GLN A 31 6.93 5.64 -10.81
N ASN A 32 7.78 6.55 -11.29
CA ASN A 32 8.61 6.35 -12.48
C ASN A 32 9.69 5.27 -12.24
N GLN A 33 10.28 5.21 -11.06
CA GLN A 33 11.23 4.16 -10.70
C GLN A 33 10.55 2.79 -10.61
N ILE A 34 9.34 2.73 -10.06
CA ILE A 34 8.52 1.50 -10.07
C ILE A 34 8.29 1.04 -11.51
N TRP A 35 7.88 1.94 -12.42
CA TRP A 35 7.68 1.60 -13.82
C TRP A 35 8.96 1.13 -14.49
N ALA A 36 10.08 1.82 -14.28
CA ALA A 36 11.36 1.43 -14.86
C ALA A 36 11.74 -0.01 -14.50
N VAL A 37 11.57 -0.41 -13.23
CA VAL A 37 11.81 -1.79 -12.80
C VAL A 37 10.86 -2.78 -13.50
N ILE A 38 9.57 -2.45 -13.61
CA ILE A 38 8.62 -3.33 -14.30
C ILE A 38 9.00 -3.48 -15.78
N GLU A 39 9.25 -2.38 -16.49
CA GLU A 39 9.63 -2.41 -17.91
C GLU A 39 10.94 -3.18 -18.14
N GLU A 40 11.92 -3.02 -17.26
CA GLU A 40 13.18 -3.76 -17.32
C GLU A 40 12.96 -5.27 -17.17
N LYS A 41 12.12 -5.67 -16.20
CA LYS A 41 11.88 -7.07 -15.87
C LYS A 41 10.97 -7.78 -16.88
N THR A 42 9.99 -7.09 -17.46
CA THR A 42 9.04 -7.67 -18.42
C THR A 42 9.49 -7.51 -19.87
N GLY A 43 10.32 -6.51 -20.17
CA GLY A 43 10.64 -6.11 -21.55
C GLY A 43 9.49 -5.33 -22.22
N GLU A 44 8.41 -5.05 -21.51
CA GLU A 44 7.24 -4.31 -22.03
C GLU A 44 7.36 -2.81 -21.75
N LYS A 45 6.69 -2.00 -22.58
CA LYS A 45 6.58 -0.55 -22.36
C LYS A 45 5.22 -0.20 -21.81
N ILE A 46 5.21 0.49 -20.67
CA ILE A 46 3.98 0.90 -20.00
C ILE A 46 3.48 2.19 -20.67
N GLN A 47 2.29 2.14 -21.25
CA GLN A 47 1.59 3.36 -21.66
C GLN A 47 1.06 4.05 -20.40
N ASN A 48 1.67 5.18 -20.05
CA ASN A 48 1.23 5.98 -18.90
C ASN A 48 0.34 7.14 -19.34
N SER A 49 -0.61 7.48 -18.48
CA SER A 49 -1.33 8.75 -18.53
C SER A 49 -0.92 9.57 -17.33
N HIS A 50 -0.51 10.81 -17.56
CA HIS A 50 -0.26 11.75 -16.47
C HIS A 50 -1.58 12.33 -15.97
N THR A 51 -1.71 12.44 -14.65
CA THR A 51 -2.80 13.16 -13.98
C THR A 51 -2.16 14.25 -13.15
N SER A 52 -2.59 15.50 -13.34
CA SER A 52 -2.04 16.61 -12.55
C SER A 52 -2.54 16.58 -11.10
N ASP A 53 -1.87 17.30 -10.21
CA ASP A 53 -2.30 17.43 -8.83
C ASP A 53 -3.69 18.08 -8.73
N GLU A 54 -3.97 19.09 -9.56
CA GLU A 54 -5.28 19.74 -9.63
C GLU A 54 -6.37 18.78 -10.10
N GLU A 55 -6.08 17.96 -11.11
CA GLU A 55 -7.01 16.94 -11.60
C GLU A 55 -7.31 15.90 -10.52
N ALA A 56 -6.28 15.39 -9.82
CA ALA A 56 -6.45 14.44 -8.72
C ALA A 56 -7.30 15.03 -7.58
N MET A 57 -7.06 16.29 -7.22
CA MET A 57 -7.84 17.02 -6.20
C MET A 57 -9.30 17.23 -6.64
N ALA A 58 -9.53 17.54 -7.92
CA ALA A 58 -10.88 17.67 -8.48
C ALA A 58 -11.62 16.33 -8.46
N MET A 59 -10.96 15.24 -8.84
CA MET A 59 -11.52 13.88 -8.79
C MET A 59 -11.89 13.48 -7.35
N MET A 60 -11.04 13.79 -6.37
CA MET A 60 -11.34 13.56 -4.95
C MET A 60 -12.57 14.36 -4.50
N THR A 61 -12.64 15.65 -4.86
CA THR A 61 -13.76 16.53 -4.49
C THR A 61 -15.07 16.00 -5.05
N LYS A 62 -15.08 15.59 -6.32
CA LYS A 62 -16.24 14.98 -6.97
C LYS A 62 -16.66 13.67 -6.31
N ALA A 63 -15.70 12.78 -6.02
CA ALA A 63 -15.98 11.50 -5.37
C ALA A 63 -16.56 11.68 -3.96
N LYS A 64 -16.05 12.67 -3.22
CA LYS A 64 -16.56 13.05 -1.90
C LYS A 64 -18.01 13.53 -1.97
N ALA A 65 -18.31 14.47 -2.87
CA ALA A 65 -19.67 14.98 -3.05
C ALA A 65 -20.66 13.86 -3.46
N ALA A 66 -20.23 12.93 -4.32
CA ALA A 66 -21.05 11.78 -4.72
C ALA A 66 -21.37 10.85 -3.53
N PHE A 67 -20.38 10.56 -2.68
CA PHE A 67 -20.58 9.76 -1.47
C PHE A 67 -21.47 10.49 -0.44
N GLU A 68 -21.30 11.80 -0.26
CA GLU A 68 -22.14 12.59 0.66
C GLU A 68 -23.60 12.64 0.22
N ALA A 69 -23.87 12.63 -1.09
CA ALA A 69 -25.23 12.58 -1.64
C ALA A 69 -25.94 11.25 -1.39
N ASP A 70 -25.19 10.14 -1.24
CA ASP A 70 -25.72 8.82 -0.93
C ASP A 70 -24.70 7.96 -0.18
N PRO A 71 -24.63 8.11 1.17
CA PRO A 71 -23.64 7.41 1.98
C PRO A 71 -23.88 5.90 2.11
N THR A 72 -25.03 5.41 1.64
CA THR A 72 -25.39 3.98 1.71
C THR A 72 -24.84 3.18 0.53
N ASP A 73 -24.41 3.86 -0.53
CA ASP A 73 -23.79 3.25 -1.70
C ASP A 73 -22.31 2.93 -1.43
N ILE A 74 -22.05 1.63 -1.22
CA ILE A 74 -20.72 1.09 -0.94
C ILE A 74 -19.72 1.43 -2.07
N MET A 75 -20.16 1.47 -3.33
CA MET A 75 -19.26 1.77 -4.45
C MET A 75 -18.83 3.24 -4.43
N LYS A 76 -19.73 4.16 -4.06
CA LYS A 76 -19.38 5.57 -3.86
C LYS A 76 -18.44 5.75 -2.67
N GLN A 77 -18.64 5.00 -1.59
CA GLN A 77 -17.74 4.99 -0.44
C GLN A 77 -16.33 4.52 -0.80
N LEU A 78 -16.23 3.40 -1.54
CA LEU A 78 -14.95 2.86 -2.00
C LEU A 78 -14.24 3.83 -2.93
N THR A 79 -14.96 4.42 -3.89
CA THR A 79 -14.41 5.42 -4.82
C THR A 79 -13.90 6.65 -4.08
N CYS A 80 -14.66 7.19 -3.13
CA CYS A 80 -14.25 8.31 -2.30
C CYS A 80 -12.96 7.98 -1.53
N SER A 81 -12.91 6.81 -0.89
CA SER A 81 -11.74 6.34 -0.14
C SER A 81 -10.50 6.19 -1.03
N GLU A 82 -10.67 5.62 -2.23
CA GLU A 82 -9.60 5.48 -3.23
C GLU A 82 -9.04 6.85 -3.65
N LYS A 83 -9.90 7.81 -4.01
CA LYS A 83 -9.44 9.13 -4.46
C LYS A 83 -8.79 9.95 -3.35
N GLN A 84 -9.28 9.84 -2.10
CA GLN A 84 -8.61 10.45 -0.95
C GLN A 84 -7.22 9.84 -0.72
N TYR A 85 -7.09 8.52 -0.89
CA TYR A 85 -5.80 7.84 -0.76
C TYR A 85 -4.81 8.24 -1.86
N VAL A 86 -5.26 8.38 -3.10
CA VAL A 86 -4.43 8.89 -4.22
C VAL A 86 -3.87 10.27 -3.90
N VAL A 87 -4.71 11.22 -3.47
CA VAL A 87 -4.27 12.57 -3.09
C VAL A 87 -3.29 12.54 -1.92
N SER A 88 -3.58 11.74 -0.89
CA SER A 88 -2.70 11.58 0.29
C SER A 88 -1.31 11.07 -0.12
N LYS A 89 -1.26 10.07 -1.00
CA LYS A 89 -0.03 9.39 -1.40
C LYS A 89 0.80 10.19 -2.42
N TYR A 90 0.17 10.72 -3.46
CA TYR A 90 0.91 11.25 -4.63
C TYR A 90 0.96 12.79 -4.68
N VAL A 91 0.01 13.48 -4.04
CA VAL A 91 -0.03 14.96 -4.04
C VAL A 91 0.53 15.50 -2.73
N ARG A 92 0.04 15.01 -1.59
CA ARG A 92 0.45 15.48 -0.25
C ARG A 92 1.67 14.74 0.31
N TRP A 93 2.03 13.60 -0.29
CA TRP A 93 3.16 12.76 0.12
C TRP A 93 3.11 12.33 1.60
N ASP A 94 1.91 12.10 2.13
CA ASP A 94 1.71 11.79 3.57
C ASP A 94 2.44 10.51 4.01
N ASN A 95 2.74 9.60 3.08
CA ASN A 95 3.32 8.27 3.35
C ASN A 95 4.85 8.19 3.16
N THR A 96 5.57 9.32 3.14
CA THR A 96 7.03 9.32 3.03
C THR A 96 7.72 8.87 4.30
N LEU A 97 8.94 8.35 4.17
CA LEU A 97 9.79 8.00 5.31
C LEU A 97 10.14 9.24 6.15
N GLU A 98 10.27 10.40 5.52
CA GLU A 98 10.47 11.68 6.20
C GLU A 98 9.29 12.02 7.12
N ASN A 99 8.06 11.91 6.63
CA ASN A 99 6.87 12.13 7.44
C ASN A 99 6.74 11.12 8.58
N ALA A 100 7.08 9.86 8.35
CA ALA A 100 7.11 8.85 9.42
C ALA A 100 8.12 9.24 10.53
N LYS A 101 9.33 9.67 10.15
CA LYS A 101 10.35 10.14 11.10
C LYS A 101 9.91 11.38 11.86
N TYR A 102 9.33 12.37 11.15
CA TYR A 102 8.78 13.58 11.75
C TYR A 102 7.69 13.27 12.79
N LEU A 103 6.84 12.28 12.53
CA LEU A 103 5.80 11.81 13.46
C LEU A 103 6.32 10.93 14.60
N GLY A 104 7.63 10.71 14.69
CA GLY A 104 8.26 9.92 15.75
C GLY A 104 8.10 8.40 15.61
N TYR A 105 7.91 7.91 14.38
CA TYR A 105 7.88 6.46 14.13
C TYR A 105 9.29 5.89 14.29
N LEU A 106 9.38 4.70 14.86
CA LEU A 106 10.62 3.93 14.92
C LEU A 106 10.91 3.29 13.56
N ASP A 107 12.16 3.24 13.14
CA ASP A 107 12.56 2.52 11.93
C ASP A 107 12.66 1.01 12.22
N ALA A 108 11.99 0.18 11.43
CA ALA A 108 12.05 -1.27 11.56
C ALA A 108 13.48 -1.80 11.43
N ARG A 109 14.33 -1.18 10.60
CA ARG A 109 15.73 -1.62 10.40
C ARG A 109 16.63 -1.26 11.57
N GLU A 110 16.31 -0.19 12.29
CA GLU A 110 17.03 0.15 13.53
C GLU A 110 16.64 -0.80 14.67
N LEU A 111 15.36 -1.18 14.72
CA LEU A 111 14.86 -2.14 15.71
C LEU A 111 15.31 -3.57 15.43
N TYR A 112 15.47 -3.92 14.16
CA TYR A 112 15.85 -5.25 13.70
C TYR A 112 16.97 -5.11 12.66
N PRO A 113 18.25 -4.99 13.09
CA PRO A 113 19.38 -4.81 12.17
C PRO A 113 19.56 -5.96 11.17
N ASP A 114 19.10 -7.16 11.54
CA ASP A 114 19.14 -8.35 10.69
C ASP A 114 17.90 -8.47 9.77
N LEU A 115 17.01 -7.48 9.77
CA LEU A 115 15.87 -7.45 8.87
C LEU A 115 16.37 -7.21 7.44
N GLU A 116 16.13 -8.20 6.59
CA GLU A 116 16.40 -8.13 5.15
C GLU A 116 15.06 -8.02 4.38
N PRO A 117 14.62 -6.81 3.99
CA PRO A 117 13.40 -6.64 3.22
C PRO A 117 13.57 -7.19 1.80
N ILE A 118 12.50 -7.78 1.26
CA ILE A 118 12.46 -8.17 -0.15
C ILE A 118 12.50 -6.88 -1.01
N SER A 119 13.46 -6.79 -1.93
CA SER A 119 13.51 -5.69 -2.90
C SER A 119 12.32 -5.77 -3.87
N PHE A 120 11.89 -4.63 -4.39
CA PHE A 120 10.82 -4.58 -5.37
C PHE A 120 11.17 -5.38 -6.62
N ALA A 121 12.41 -5.31 -7.09
CA ALA A 121 12.87 -6.11 -8.23
C ALA A 121 12.77 -7.63 -7.98
N ALA A 122 13.18 -8.11 -6.80
CA ALA A 122 13.06 -9.52 -6.43
C ALA A 122 11.60 -9.94 -6.30
N PHE A 123 10.74 -9.07 -5.77
CA PHE A 123 9.30 -9.32 -5.75
C PHE A 123 8.71 -9.45 -7.15
N VAL A 124 9.15 -8.61 -8.11
CA VAL A 124 8.73 -8.70 -9.51
C VAL A 124 9.21 -9.99 -10.16
N ASP A 125 10.44 -10.44 -9.87
CA ASP A 125 10.94 -11.74 -10.33
C ASP A 125 10.05 -12.90 -9.84
N ASP A 126 9.70 -12.90 -8.55
CA ASP A 126 8.79 -13.89 -7.97
C ASP A 126 7.38 -13.81 -8.59
N LEU A 127 6.91 -12.61 -8.91
CA LEU A 127 5.61 -12.41 -9.56
C LEU A 127 5.60 -13.03 -10.96
N LEU A 128 6.63 -12.76 -11.77
CA LEU A 128 6.77 -13.31 -13.12
C LEU A 128 6.94 -14.83 -13.10
N ALA A 129 7.61 -15.36 -12.06
CA ALA A 129 7.75 -16.80 -11.85
C ALA A 129 6.47 -17.48 -11.29
N GLY A 130 5.40 -16.73 -11.02
CA GLY A 130 4.17 -17.26 -10.40
C GLY A 130 4.34 -17.69 -8.93
N LYS A 131 5.39 -17.23 -8.27
CA LYS A 131 5.75 -17.56 -6.88
C LYS A 131 5.32 -16.49 -5.87
N ALA A 132 5.00 -15.28 -6.34
CA ALA A 132 4.54 -14.20 -5.48
C ALA A 132 3.28 -14.61 -4.71
N LYS A 133 3.32 -14.43 -3.39
CA LYS A 133 2.17 -14.73 -2.52
C LYS A 133 1.14 -13.62 -2.65
N ARG A 134 -0.11 -13.99 -2.94
CA ARG A 134 -1.23 -13.04 -2.90
C ARG A 134 -1.40 -12.53 -1.47
N LEU A 135 -1.33 -11.21 -1.31
CA LEU A 135 -1.66 -10.56 -0.04
C LEU A 135 -3.08 -10.94 0.36
N TYR A 136 -3.25 -11.34 1.63
CA TYR A 136 -4.53 -11.76 2.20
C TYR A 136 -5.18 -12.98 1.54
N ALA A 137 -4.42 -13.88 0.92
CA ALA A 137 -4.95 -15.10 0.30
C ALA A 137 -5.89 -15.91 1.21
N SER A 138 -5.63 -15.94 2.52
CA SER A 138 -6.47 -16.61 3.52
C SER A 138 -7.81 -15.93 3.80
N LYS A 139 -7.98 -14.64 3.46
CA LYS A 139 -9.22 -13.87 3.70
C LYS A 139 -10.23 -13.93 2.54
N TYR A 140 -9.83 -14.46 1.38
CA TYR A 140 -10.66 -14.52 0.17
C TYR A 140 -11.08 -15.94 -0.25
N VAL A 141 -10.83 -16.95 0.59
CA VAL A 141 -11.17 -18.36 0.27
C VAL A 141 -12.68 -18.61 0.20
N GLU A 142 -13.52 -17.69 0.68
CA GLU A 142 -14.99 -17.84 0.73
C GLU A 142 -15.77 -16.91 -0.21
N MET A 143 -15.20 -16.54 -1.36
CA MET A 143 -15.99 -15.99 -2.47
C MET A 143 -15.83 -16.89 -3.70
N LYS A 144 -16.32 -18.13 -3.60
CA LYS A 144 -16.66 -18.92 -4.79
C LYS A 144 -18.13 -18.65 -5.13
N ALA A 145 -18.36 -18.36 -6.40
CA ALA A 145 -19.66 -18.12 -7.03
C ALA A 145 -20.61 -19.31 -6.87
#